data_AF-A0A8S1A9M4-F1
#
_entry.id   AF-A0A8S1A9M4-F1
#
_cell.length_a   1.000
_cell.length_b   1.000
_cell.length_c   1.000
_cell.angle_alpha   90.00
_cell.angle_beta   90.00
_cell.angle_gamma   90.00
#
_symmetry.space_group_name_H-M   'P 1'
#
loop_
_entity.id
_entity.type
_entity.pdbx_description
1 polymer ?
#
loop_
_entity_poly.entity_id
_entity_poly.type
_entity_poly.pdbx_seq_one_letter_code
_entity_poly.pdbx_strand_id
1 'polypeptide(L)'
;MSSIIYGRSLDGTNIYLKEDFSPSVLQKPKDLQEDLKREQEAGKKVALRYDKIVEIKPQKSEARTPIERKTNKRLMSKSPEENTNETRNEYSGKYNEKTKQVP
;
A
#
# COMPACT_ATOMS: atom_id res chain seq x y z
N MET A 1 -41.09 -13.01 -20.72
CA MET A 1 -40.70 -11.59 -20.51
C MET A 1 -39.27 -11.60 -19.98
N SER A 2 -38.31 -11.24 -20.83
CA SER A 2 -36.87 -11.24 -20.50
C SER A 2 -36.47 -9.87 -19.93
N SER A 3 -36.05 -9.85 -18.66
CA SER A 3 -35.58 -8.66 -17.97
C SER A 3 -34.21 -8.22 -18.52
N ILE A 4 -34.12 -6.98 -18.97
CA ILE A 4 -32.85 -6.36 -19.38
C ILE A 4 -32.08 -6.03 -18.10
N ILE A 5 -30.98 -6.74 -17.84
CA ILE A 5 -30.12 -6.53 -16.67
C ILE A 5 -29.18 -5.35 -16.97
N TYR A 6 -29.54 -4.15 -16.54
CA TYR A 6 -28.62 -3.02 -16.53
C TYR A 6 -27.68 -3.13 -15.33
N GLY A 7 -26.40 -3.37 -15.59
CA GLY A 7 -25.33 -3.29 -14.59
C GLY A 7 -25.05 -4.62 -13.87
N ARG A 8 -24.26 -5.48 -14.51
CA ARG A 8 -23.65 -6.62 -13.81
C ARG A 8 -22.65 -6.05 -12.81
N SER A 9 -22.91 -6.23 -11.51
CA SER A 9 -22.01 -5.72 -10.48
C SER A 9 -20.63 -6.35 -10.64
N LEU A 10 -19.60 -5.53 -10.49
CA LEU A 10 -18.19 -5.92 -10.57
C LEU A 10 -17.62 -6.31 -9.19
N ASP A 11 -18.51 -6.48 -8.20
CA ASP A 11 -18.16 -6.90 -6.86
C ASP A 11 -17.48 -8.27 -6.88
N GLY A 12 -16.32 -8.38 -6.22
CA GLY A 12 -15.54 -9.62 -6.13
C GLY A 12 -14.62 -9.89 -7.33
N THR A 13 -14.54 -9.00 -8.32
CA THR A 13 -13.58 -9.11 -9.43
C THR A 13 -12.34 -8.25 -9.24
N ASN A 14 -11.15 -8.82 -9.49
CA ASN A 14 -9.89 -8.07 -9.53
C ASN A 14 -9.77 -7.31 -10.85
N ILE A 15 -10.25 -6.07 -10.86
CA ILE A 15 -10.24 -5.21 -12.05
C ILE A 15 -9.03 -4.29 -12.02
N TYR A 16 -8.35 -4.20 -13.16
CA TYR A 16 -7.23 -3.30 -13.35
C TYR A 16 -7.55 -2.35 -14.50
N LEU A 17 -7.62 -1.05 -14.19
CA LEU A 17 -7.69 0.00 -15.20
C LEU A 17 -6.26 0.27 -15.70
N LYS A 18 -6.09 0.23 -17.02
CA LYS A 18 -4.85 0.61 -17.70
C LYS A 18 -5.20 1.63 -18.78
N GLU A 19 -4.29 2.56 -19.01
CA GLU A 19 -4.40 3.47 -20.14
C GLU A 19 -4.13 2.74 -21.45
N ASP A 20 -4.64 3.29 -22.55
CA ASP A 20 -4.39 2.77 -23.90
C ASP A 20 -2.98 3.22 -24.37
N PHE A 21 -1.98 2.38 -24.10
CA PHE A 21 -0.60 2.62 -24.51
C PHE A 21 -0.31 1.99 -25.87
N SER A 22 0.49 2.66 -26.69
CA SER A 22 0.92 2.10 -27.98
C SER A 22 1.68 0.76 -27.81
N PRO A 23 1.63 -0.15 -28.80
CA PRO A 23 2.32 -1.44 -28.72
C PRO A 23 3.81 -1.32 -28.42
N SER A 24 4.47 -0.29 -28.96
CA SER A 24 5.89 -0.02 -28.75
C SER A 24 6.25 0.23 -27.28
N VAL A 25 5.37 0.90 -26.54
CA VAL A 25 5.55 1.19 -25.11
C VAL A 25 5.32 -0.06 -24.27
N LEU A 26 4.38 -0.92 -24.68
CA LEU A 26 4.08 -2.19 -24.01
C LEU A 26 5.11 -3.28 -24.26
N GLN A 27 5.86 -3.21 -25.36
CA GLN A 27 6.87 -4.21 -25.69
C GLN A 27 8.05 -4.16 -24.71
N LYS A 28 8.55 -2.96 -24.41
CA LYS A 28 9.66 -2.76 -23.47
C LYS A 28 9.49 -3.47 -22.11
N PRO A 29 8.37 -3.30 -21.37
CA PRO A 29 8.18 -3.98 -20.09
C PRO A 29 7.97 -5.49 -20.23
N LYS A 30 7.48 -5.99 -21.37
CA LYS A 30 7.40 -7.44 -21.64
C LYS A 30 8.80 -8.04 -21.78
N ASP A 31 9.67 -7.40 -22.55
CA ASP A 31 11.03 -7.88 -22.78
C ASP A 31 11.83 -7.90 -21.47
N LEU A 32 11.69 -6.87 -20.64
CA LEU A 32 12.37 -6.76 -19.34
C LEU A 32 11.81 -7.71 -18.27
N GLN A 33 10.65 -8.34 -18.52
CA GLN A 33 9.98 -9.17 -17.52
C GLN A 33 10.73 -10.47 -17.26
N GLU A 34 11.32 -11.06 -18.32
CA GLU A 34 12.12 -12.28 -18.21
C GLU A 34 13.42 -12.04 -17.44
N ASP A 35 14.12 -10.95 -17.77
CA ASP A 35 15.35 -10.56 -17.09
C ASP A 35 15.10 -10.24 -15.61
N LEU A 36 14.02 -9.53 -15.32
CA LEU A 36 13.63 -9.21 -13.95
C LEU A 36 13.33 -10.48 -13.14
N LYS A 37 12.66 -11.46 -13.74
CA LYS A 37 12.39 -12.75 -13.09
C LYS A 37 13.69 -13.49 -12.78
N ARG A 38 14.63 -13.53 -13.74
CA ARG A 38 15.95 -14.15 -13.55
C ARG A 38 16.73 -13.49 -12.41
N GLU A 39 16.70 -12.17 -12.31
CA GLU A 39 17.38 -11.46 -11.23
C GLU A 39 16.73 -11.68 -9.85
N GLN A 40 15.39 -11.78 -9.80
CA GLN A 40 14.67 -12.14 -8.58
C GLN A 40 14.95 -13.57 -8.13
N GLU A 41 15.02 -14.52 -9.06
CA GLU A 41 15.40 -15.91 -8.80
C GLU A 41 16.86 -16.02 -8.32
N ALA A 42 17.75 -15.14 -8.80
CA ALA A 42 19.12 -15.02 -8.29
C ALA A 42 19.20 -14.38 -6.89
N GLY A 43 18.06 -14.01 -6.28
CA GLY A 43 17.99 -13.43 -4.93
C GLY A 43 18.26 -11.92 -4.87
N LYS A 44 18.38 -11.23 -6.01
CA LYS A 44 18.51 -9.77 -6.03
C LYS A 44 17.16 -9.11 -5.78
N LYS A 45 17.17 -8.02 -5.01
CA LYS A 45 15.98 -7.18 -4.82
C LYS A 45 15.88 -6.17 -5.95
N VAL A 46 15.19 -6.56 -7.03
CA VAL A 46 15.03 -5.71 -8.22
C VAL A 46 13.55 -5.47 -8.54
N ALA A 47 13.27 -4.31 -9.15
CA ALA A 47 11.93 -3.94 -9.58
C ALA A 47 11.96 -3.28 -10.96
N LEU A 48 10.85 -3.43 -11.70
CA LEU A 48 10.67 -2.74 -12.97
C LEU A 48 10.24 -1.30 -12.72
N ARG A 49 10.97 -0.35 -13.30
CA ARG A 49 10.59 1.06 -13.33
C ARG A 49 10.67 1.53 -14.77
N TYR A 50 9.51 1.72 -15.38
CA TYR A 50 9.42 2.10 -16.79
C TYR A 50 10.15 1.08 -17.68
N ASP A 51 11.11 1.56 -18.46
CA ASP A 51 11.94 0.81 -19.40
C ASP A 51 13.28 0.36 -18.82
N LYS A 52 13.37 0.23 -17.49
CA LYS A 52 14.57 -0.29 -16.82
C LYS A 52 14.25 -1.11 -15.58
N ILE A 53 15.16 -2.04 -15.28
CA ILE A 53 15.21 -2.76 -14.02
C ILE A 53 16.10 -1.96 -13.05
N VAL A 54 15.61 -1.75 -11.83
CA VAL A 54 16.35 -1.04 -10.78
C VAL A 54 16.54 -1.93 -9.57
N GLU A 55 17.76 -1.93 -9.02
CA GLU A 55 18.05 -2.59 -7.76
C GLU A 55 17.53 -1.74 -6.60
N ILE A 56 16.64 -2.32 -5.80
CA ILE A 56 16.15 -1.74 -4.56
C ILE A 56 17.21 -2.04 -3.50
N LYS A 57 18.15 -1.13 -3.35
CA LYS A 57 19.06 -1.16 -2.20
C LYS A 57 18.23 -0.96 -0.94
N PRO A 58 18.38 -1.81 0.09
CA PRO A 58 17.85 -1.46 1.39
C PRO A 58 18.47 -0.10 1.73
N GLN A 59 17.64 0.89 2.07
CA GLN A 59 18.18 2.06 2.73
C GLN A 59 18.98 1.51 3.90
N LYS A 60 20.31 1.69 3.87
CA LYS A 60 21.09 1.57 5.10
C LYS A 60 20.33 2.48 6.04
N SER A 61 19.66 1.90 7.02
CA SER A 61 19.37 2.66 8.21
C SER A 61 20.75 3.07 8.70
N GLU A 62 21.23 4.25 8.26
CA GLU A 62 21.79 5.18 9.23
C GLU A 62 20.87 5.01 10.42
N ALA A 63 21.42 4.38 11.46
CA ALA A 63 20.67 3.97 12.62
C ALA A 63 19.80 5.16 12.97
N ARG A 64 18.49 5.06 12.67
CA ARG A 64 17.50 5.96 13.21
C ARG A 64 17.55 5.58 14.67
N THR A 65 18.46 6.20 15.40
CA THR A 65 18.40 6.24 16.85
C THR A 65 16.94 6.57 17.15
N PRO A 66 16.33 5.92 18.14
CA PRO A 66 14.97 6.23 18.54
C PRO A 66 14.96 7.58 19.26
N ILE A 67 15.43 8.63 18.60
CA ILE A 67 15.37 10.01 19.03
C ILE A 67 14.42 10.65 18.03
N GLU A 68 13.15 10.65 18.45
CA GLU A 68 12.12 11.54 17.96
C GLU A 68 11.87 11.47 16.45
N ARG A 69 11.02 10.52 16.05
CA ARG A 69 10.15 10.77 14.89
C ARG A 69 9.27 11.96 15.25
N LYS A 70 9.76 13.19 15.07
CA LYS A 70 8.92 14.39 15.05
C LYS A 70 7.96 14.22 13.89
N THR A 71 6.82 13.60 14.20
CA THR A 71 5.67 13.63 13.33
C THR A 71 5.23 15.08 13.32
N ASN A 72 5.69 15.86 12.34
CA ASN A 72 5.10 17.16 11.98
C ASN A 72 3.68 16.94 11.40
N LYS A 73 2.92 16.01 11.98
CA LYS A 73 1.52 15.78 11.66
C LYS A 73 0.77 16.86 12.42
N ARG A 74 0.09 17.72 11.67
CA ARG A 74 -0.84 18.68 12.23
C ARG A 74 -1.88 17.92 13.05
N LEU A 75 -2.20 18.44 14.24
CA LEU A 75 -3.35 17.97 15.00
C LEU A 75 -4.60 18.19 14.14
N MET A 76 -5.44 17.16 14.01
CA MET A 76 -6.73 17.31 13.34
C MET A 76 -7.59 18.28 14.16
N SER A 77 -8.15 19.29 13.52
CA SER A 77 -9.10 20.19 14.18
C SER A 77 -10.33 19.40 14.58
N LYS A 78 -10.74 19.50 15.86
CA LYS A 78 -12.03 18.97 16.28
C LYS A 78 -13.12 19.76 15.55
N SER A 79 -14.04 19.04 14.92
CA SER A 79 -15.32 19.60 14.47
C SER A 79 -16.02 20.21 15.68
N PRO A 80 -16.79 21.32 15.54
CA PRO A 80 -17.59 21.82 16.66
C PRO A 80 -18.50 20.70 17.17
N GLU A 81 -18.29 20.28 18.41
CA GLU A 81 -19.16 19.33 19.11
C GLU A 81 -20.34 20.14 19.70
N GLU A 82 -21.58 19.68 19.48
CA GLU A 82 -22.73 20.22 20.20
C GLU A 82 -22.60 19.86 21.69
N ASN A 83 -22.83 20.86 22.55
CA ASN A 83 -22.64 20.77 23.99
C ASN A 83 -23.55 19.69 24.60
N THR A 84 -22.99 18.52 24.91
CA THR A 84 -23.55 17.65 25.94
C THR A 84 -22.49 17.43 27.02
N ASN A 85 -22.75 18.03 28.17
CA ASN A 85 -21.92 17.93 29.37
C ASN A 85 -21.76 16.48 29.80
N GLU A 86 -20.63 15.84 29.51
CA GLU A 86 -20.21 14.64 30.23
C GLU A 86 -18.70 14.70 30.51
N THR A 87 -18.38 15.04 31.76
CA THR A 87 -17.09 14.74 32.41
C THR A 87 -16.75 13.26 32.23
N ARG A 88 -15.61 12.93 31.60
CA ARG A 88 -14.92 11.65 31.87
C ARG A 88 -13.41 11.83 31.97
N ASN A 89 -12.90 11.17 33.00
CA ASN A 89 -11.61 11.28 33.61
C ASN A 89 -10.45 10.82 32.71
N GLU A 90 -9.27 11.28 33.12
CA GLU A 90 -7.94 10.90 32.64
C GLU A 90 -7.68 9.37 32.70
N TYR A 91 -6.98 8.91 31.65
CA TYR A 91 -6.04 7.78 31.60
C TYR A 91 -6.41 6.42 32.22
N SER A 92 -6.49 5.38 31.37
CA SER A 92 -5.49 4.29 31.32
C SER A 92 -5.94 3.17 30.37
N GLY A 93 -4.99 2.45 29.76
CA GLY A 93 -5.28 1.15 29.14
C GLY A 93 -4.46 0.83 27.90
N LYS A 94 -3.27 0.26 28.11
CA LYS A 94 -2.48 -0.41 27.07
C LYS A 94 -3.19 -1.71 26.65
N TYR A 95 -3.36 -1.97 25.36
CA TYR A 95 -3.44 -3.34 24.85
C TYR A 95 -2.71 -3.46 23.51
N ASN A 96 -1.64 -4.27 23.54
CA ASN A 96 -1.05 -4.89 22.37
C ASN A 96 -1.71 -6.27 22.25
N GLU A 97 -2.42 -6.55 21.16
CA GLU A 97 -2.81 -7.93 20.86
C GLU A 97 -1.82 -8.52 19.85
N LYS A 98 -0.84 -9.23 20.40
CA LYS A 98 -0.17 -10.32 19.70
C LYS A 98 -1.06 -11.55 19.84
N THR A 99 -1.52 -12.13 18.75
CA THR A 99 -1.95 -13.54 18.74
C THR A 99 -0.87 -14.37 18.04
N LYS A 100 -0.22 -15.22 18.83
CA LYS A 100 0.54 -16.39 18.36
C LYS A 100 -0.24 -17.64 18.79
N GLN A 101 -0.52 -18.49 17.80
CA GLN A 101 -0.42 -19.97 17.79
C GLN A 101 -1.48 -20.81 18.55
N VAL A 102 -2.22 -21.75 17.91
CA VAL A 102 -1.89 -23.17 17.51
C VAL A 102 -2.93 -24.09 18.23
N PRO A 103 -3.41 -25.23 17.69
CA PRO A 103 -2.68 -26.45 17.29
C PRO A 103 -2.35 -26.58 15.79
#